data_AF-A0A3A9FGT5-F1
#
_entry.id   AF-A0A3A9FGT5-F1
#
_cell.length_a   1.000
_cell.length_b   1.000
_cell.length_c   1.000
_cell.angle_alpha   90.00
_cell.angle_beta   90.00
_cell.angle_gamma   90.00
#
_symmetry.space_group_name_H-M   'P 1'
#
loop_
_entity.id
_entity.type
_entity.pdbx_description
1 polymer ?
#
loop_
_entity_poly.entity_id
_entity_poly.type
_entity_poly.pdbx_seq_one_letter_code
_entity_poly.pdbx_strand_id
1 'polypeptide(L)'
;MENTKLTVSDFVGKYEACHLPQEKADLWAGIGLRTYVPYSVKAKIATEIIRNHFMTEYGTVLRNAPLLYVLNRMCTVELYCPGLRISSEDALADYDLLMQSGALADIMGMIGKDVSEFDAVFHMTYTDLIENTSTPQAFVNRLVEEMTKLLDSNSDALTDILQKVNSAS
;
A
#
# COMPACT_ATOMS: atom_id res chain seq x y z
N MET A 1 -2.26 -28.18 -2.77
CA MET A 1 -2.49 -27.74 -4.16
C MET A 1 -1.97 -26.32 -4.24
N GLU A 2 -0.93 -26.07 -5.05
CA GLU A 2 -0.55 -24.70 -5.38
C GLU A 2 -1.76 -24.05 -6.06
N ASN A 3 -2.31 -23.03 -5.40
CA ASN A 3 -3.40 -22.26 -5.97
C ASN A 3 -2.74 -21.27 -6.95
N THR A 4 -2.54 -21.69 -8.21
CA THR A 4 -1.93 -20.84 -9.23
C THR A 4 -2.84 -19.63 -9.45
N LYS A 5 -2.40 -18.47 -8.97
CA LYS A 5 -3.13 -17.22 -9.17
C LYS A 5 -3.22 -16.91 -10.66
N LEU A 6 -4.40 -16.47 -11.11
CA LEU A 6 -4.62 -15.96 -12.46
C LEU A 6 -4.00 -14.56 -12.57
N THR A 7 -3.40 -14.26 -13.72
CA THR A 7 -3.08 -12.86 -14.05
C THR A 7 -4.37 -12.10 -14.35
N VAL A 8 -4.33 -10.77 -14.26
CA VAL A 8 -5.47 -9.93 -14.65
C VAL A 8 -5.88 -10.17 -16.11
N SER A 9 -4.92 -10.27 -17.02
CA SER A 9 -5.18 -10.54 -18.43
C SER A 9 -5.91 -11.89 -18.64
N ASP A 10 -5.41 -12.98 -18.02
CA ASP A 10 -6.04 -14.30 -18.13
C ASP A 10 -7.45 -14.31 -17.52
N PHE A 11 -7.62 -13.60 -16.41
CA PHE A 11 -8.90 -13.49 -15.74
C PHE A 11 -9.91 -12.71 -16.60
N VAL A 12 -9.52 -11.56 -17.16
CA VAL A 12 -10.37 -10.73 -18.03
C VAL A 12 -10.77 -11.51 -19.29
N GLY A 13 -9.84 -12.22 -19.92
CA GLY A 13 -10.15 -13.05 -21.08
C GLY A 13 -11.19 -14.14 -20.78
N LYS A 14 -11.12 -14.76 -19.60
CA LYS A 14 -12.15 -15.72 -19.15
C LYS A 14 -13.47 -15.04 -18.81
N TYR A 15 -13.41 -13.87 -18.19
CA TYR A 15 -14.58 -13.09 -17.79
C TYR A 15 -15.40 -12.66 -19.01
N GLU A 16 -14.75 -12.18 -20.07
CA GLU A 16 -15.42 -11.77 -21.31
C GLU A 16 -15.96 -12.95 -22.13
N ALA A 17 -15.35 -14.13 -21.99
CA ALA A 17 -15.80 -15.36 -22.63
C ALA A 17 -17.01 -16.02 -21.92
N CYS A 18 -17.37 -15.57 -20.70
CA CYS A 18 -18.53 -16.08 -20.00
C CYS A 18 -19.82 -15.53 -20.65
N HIS A 19 -20.65 -16.41 -21.19
CA HIS A 19 -21.94 -16.05 -21.79
C HIS A 19 -23.12 -16.47 -20.92
N LEU A 20 -22.90 -17.44 -20.03
CA LEU A 20 -23.92 -17.95 -19.12
C LEU A 20 -23.65 -17.47 -17.67
N PRO A 21 -24.71 -17.21 -16.88
CA PRO A 21 -24.56 -16.83 -15.49
C PRO A 21 -23.75 -17.82 -14.64
N GLN A 22 -23.86 -19.12 -14.94
CA GLN A 22 -23.14 -20.17 -14.21
C GLN A 22 -21.62 -20.10 -14.45
N GLU A 23 -21.18 -19.84 -15.67
CA GLU A 23 -19.75 -19.71 -16.00
C GLU A 23 -19.10 -18.56 -15.23
N LYS A 24 -19.83 -17.44 -15.15
CA LYS A 24 -19.42 -16.27 -14.38
C LYS A 24 -19.36 -16.57 -12.88
N ALA A 25 -20.34 -17.31 -12.34
CA ALA A 25 -20.32 -17.75 -10.94
C ALA A 25 -19.13 -18.68 -10.64
N ASP A 26 -18.83 -19.63 -11.53
CA ASP A 26 -17.70 -20.55 -11.39
C ASP A 26 -16.36 -19.81 -11.44
N LEU A 27 -16.24 -18.82 -12.33
CA LEU A 27 -15.07 -17.93 -12.39
C LEU A 27 -14.86 -17.17 -11.08
N TRP A 28 -15.93 -16.61 -10.51
CA TRP A 28 -15.89 -15.90 -9.23
C TRP A 28 -15.50 -16.80 -8.05
N ALA A 29 -16.02 -18.02 -8.03
CA ALA A 29 -15.64 -19.03 -7.06
C ALA A 29 -14.14 -19.37 -7.18
N GLY A 30 -13.62 -19.44 -8.41
CA GLY A 30 -12.22 -19.73 -8.71
C GLY A 30 -11.24 -18.67 -8.16
N ILE A 31 -11.59 -17.39 -8.18
CA ILE A 31 -10.73 -16.32 -7.61
C ILE A 31 -10.87 -16.16 -6.09
N GLY A 32 -11.82 -16.86 -5.48
CA GLY A 32 -12.00 -16.92 -4.02
C GLY A 32 -12.40 -15.58 -3.41
N LEU A 33 -13.31 -14.85 -4.05
CA LEU A 33 -13.76 -13.52 -3.61
C LEU A 33 -14.23 -13.54 -2.15
N ARG A 34 -13.74 -12.58 -1.38
CA ARG A 34 -14.11 -12.35 0.03
C ARG A 34 -14.97 -11.10 0.12
N THR A 35 -15.88 -11.07 1.08
CA THR A 35 -16.69 -9.89 1.40
C THR A 35 -16.22 -9.17 2.66
N TYR A 36 -15.27 -9.76 3.38
CA TYR A 36 -14.72 -9.20 4.60
C TYR A 36 -13.25 -9.55 4.75
N VAL A 37 -12.47 -8.55 5.16
CA VAL A 37 -11.09 -8.73 5.61
C VAL A 37 -10.91 -8.05 6.98
N PRO A 38 -10.21 -8.67 7.95
CA PRO A 38 -10.01 -8.06 9.26
C PRO A 38 -9.34 -6.68 9.17
N TYR A 39 -9.81 -5.75 10.01
CA TYR A 39 -9.32 -4.36 10.03
C TYR A 39 -7.79 -4.27 10.21
N SER A 40 -7.22 -5.13 11.06
CA SER A 40 -5.76 -5.18 11.28
C SER A 40 -4.97 -5.51 10.00
N VAL A 41 -5.54 -6.35 9.13
CA VAL A 41 -4.93 -6.70 7.84
C VAL A 41 -5.05 -5.53 6.87
N LYS A 42 -6.23 -4.88 6.81
CA LYS A 42 -6.44 -3.66 6.01
C LYS A 42 -5.42 -2.58 6.36
N ALA A 43 -5.28 -2.27 7.65
CA ALA A 43 -4.37 -1.23 8.14
C ALA A 43 -2.90 -1.56 7.82
N LYS A 44 -2.50 -2.83 8.00
CA LYS A 44 -1.15 -3.28 7.68
C LYS A 44 -0.83 -3.11 6.19
N ILE A 45 -1.71 -3.62 5.31
CA ILE A 45 -1.52 -3.54 3.86
C ILE A 45 -1.52 -2.09 3.38
N ALA A 46 -2.44 -1.25 3.87
CA ALA A 46 -2.45 0.18 3.54
C ALA A 46 -1.12 0.84 3.91
N THR A 47 -0.60 0.56 5.13
CA THR A 47 0.67 1.12 5.61
C THR A 47 1.84 0.70 4.73
N GLU A 48 1.95 -0.59 4.40
CA GLU A 48 3.03 -1.12 3.55
C GLU A 48 3.01 -0.46 2.16
N ILE A 49 1.85 -0.44 1.50
CA ILE A 49 1.71 0.11 0.15
C ILE A 49 1.99 1.61 0.13
N ILE A 50 1.42 2.35 1.07
CA ILE A 50 1.55 3.82 1.11
C ILE A 50 3.00 4.22 1.38
N ARG A 51 3.68 3.56 2.32
CA ARG A 51 5.10 3.85 2.59
C ARG A 51 5.99 3.49 1.40
N ASN A 52 5.76 2.36 0.75
CA ASN A 52 6.61 1.92 -0.35
C ASN A 52 6.49 2.79 -1.61
N HIS A 53 5.32 3.39 -1.86
CA HIS A 53 5.08 4.14 -3.10
C HIS A 53 5.12 5.66 -2.93
N PHE A 54 4.85 6.16 -1.72
CA PHE A 54 4.73 7.61 -1.48
C PHE A 54 5.78 8.15 -0.53
N MET A 55 6.68 7.34 0.03
CA MET A 55 7.79 7.82 0.86
C MET A 55 9.12 7.61 0.14
N THR A 56 9.92 8.65 0.01
CA THR A 56 11.29 8.55 -0.52
C THR A 56 12.24 7.97 0.52
N GLU A 57 13.44 7.56 0.08
CA GLU A 57 14.53 7.13 0.97
C GLU A 57 14.93 8.21 2.01
N TYR A 58 14.73 9.49 1.68
CA TYR A 58 14.97 10.63 2.56
C TYR A 58 13.76 10.98 3.45
N GLY A 59 12.69 10.17 3.39
CA GLY A 59 11.50 10.35 4.22
C GLY A 59 10.58 11.47 3.77
N THR A 60 10.71 11.96 2.54
CA THR A 60 9.80 12.95 1.93
C THR A 60 8.59 12.24 1.36
N VAL A 61 7.41 12.84 1.48
CA VAL A 61 6.18 12.29 0.90
C VAL A 61 5.95 12.82 -0.51
N LEU A 62 5.82 11.93 -1.48
CA LEU A 62 5.43 12.22 -2.85
C LEU A 62 3.90 12.35 -2.93
N ARG A 63 3.39 13.43 -3.53
CA ARG A 63 1.95 13.58 -3.75
C ARG A 63 1.59 13.16 -5.17
N ASN A 64 0.86 12.05 -5.28
CA ASN A 64 0.31 11.59 -6.55
C ASN A 64 -1.09 10.97 -6.33
N ALA A 65 -2.12 11.82 -6.34
CA ALA A 65 -3.50 11.39 -6.08
C ALA A 65 -4.04 10.38 -7.12
N PRO A 66 -3.77 10.51 -8.43
CA PRO A 66 -4.14 9.49 -9.41
C PRO A 66 -3.55 8.11 -9.10
N LEU A 67 -2.25 8.05 -8.81
CA LEU A 67 -1.59 6.78 -8.45
C LEU A 67 -2.14 6.22 -7.13
N LEU A 68 -2.43 7.07 -6.15
CA LEU A 68 -3.02 6.66 -4.88
C LEU A 68 -4.37 5.97 -5.09
N TYR A 69 -5.21 6.53 -5.96
CA TYR A 69 -6.50 5.95 -6.33
C TYR A 69 -6.34 4.58 -7.01
N VAL A 70 -5.47 4.48 -8.01
CA VAL A 70 -5.23 3.22 -8.73
C VAL A 70 -4.69 2.14 -7.80
N LEU A 71 -3.69 2.47 -6.98
CA LEU A 71 -3.11 1.52 -6.02
C LEU A 71 -4.14 1.07 -4.98
N ASN A 72 -4.98 1.98 -4.47
CA ASN A 72 -6.09 1.59 -3.60
C ASN A 72 -6.98 0.52 -4.27
N ARG A 73 -7.40 0.75 -5.53
CA ARG A 73 -8.29 -0.17 -6.25
C ARG A 73 -7.62 -1.51 -6.51
N MET A 74 -6.36 -1.50 -6.94
CA MET A 74 -5.59 -2.71 -7.20
C MET A 74 -5.30 -3.52 -5.93
N CYS A 75 -4.95 -2.85 -4.83
CA CYS A 75 -4.81 -3.51 -3.54
C CYS A 75 -6.14 -4.07 -3.03
N THR A 76 -7.26 -3.38 -3.28
CA THR A 76 -8.58 -3.91 -2.95
C THR A 76 -8.84 -5.20 -3.73
N VAL A 77 -8.56 -5.22 -5.03
CA VAL A 77 -8.72 -6.43 -5.83
C VAL A 77 -7.82 -7.56 -5.30
N GLU A 78 -6.53 -7.32 -5.06
CA GLU A 78 -5.62 -8.37 -4.58
C GLU A 78 -5.98 -8.88 -3.17
N LEU A 79 -6.42 -7.99 -2.29
CA LEU A 79 -6.75 -8.32 -0.90
C LEU A 79 -8.02 -9.18 -0.79
N TYR A 80 -9.01 -8.91 -1.64
CA TYR A 80 -10.32 -9.56 -1.60
C TYR A 80 -10.48 -10.68 -2.63
N CYS A 81 -9.65 -10.72 -3.67
CA CYS A 81 -9.61 -11.77 -4.68
C CYS A 81 -8.25 -12.48 -4.65
N PRO A 82 -7.98 -13.36 -3.66
CA PRO A 82 -6.67 -13.98 -3.47
C PRO A 82 -6.21 -14.84 -4.65
N GLY A 83 -7.14 -15.32 -5.50
CA GLY A 83 -6.83 -16.06 -6.72
C GLY A 83 -6.46 -15.17 -7.91
N LEU A 84 -6.53 -13.84 -7.77
CA LEU A 84 -6.12 -12.88 -8.79
C LEU A 84 -4.78 -12.26 -8.39
N ARG A 85 -3.86 -12.21 -9.35
CA ARG A 85 -2.54 -11.60 -9.19
C ARG A 85 -2.50 -10.29 -9.94
N ILE A 86 -2.24 -9.22 -9.21
CA ILE A 86 -1.94 -7.91 -9.77
C ILE A 86 -0.44 -7.82 -10.05
N SER A 87 -0.08 -7.19 -11.16
CA SER A 87 1.28 -6.84 -11.52
C SER A 87 1.83 -5.76 -10.58
N SER A 88 2.94 -6.05 -9.93
CA SER A 88 3.68 -5.06 -9.13
C SER A 88 4.42 -4.04 -9.99
N GLU A 89 4.68 -4.38 -11.27
CA GLU A 89 5.42 -3.53 -12.20
C GLU A 89 4.50 -2.63 -13.04
N ASP A 90 3.25 -3.06 -13.27
CA ASP A 90 2.30 -2.36 -14.13
C ASP A 90 0.85 -2.44 -13.61
N ALA A 91 0.65 -1.91 -12.40
CA ALA A 91 -0.66 -1.83 -11.78
C ALA A 91 -1.64 -0.91 -12.55
N LEU A 92 -1.14 -0.01 -13.40
CA LEU A 92 -1.96 0.88 -14.23
C LEU A 92 -2.60 0.12 -15.40
N ALA A 93 -1.83 -0.71 -16.11
CA ALA A 93 -2.39 -1.54 -17.17
C ALA A 93 -3.42 -2.54 -16.63
N ASP A 94 -3.14 -3.16 -15.49
CA ASP A 94 -4.08 -4.08 -14.83
C ASP A 94 -5.38 -3.36 -14.41
N TYR A 95 -5.26 -2.13 -13.91
CA TYR A 95 -6.41 -1.28 -13.61
C TYR A 95 -7.24 -1.02 -14.87
N ASP A 96 -6.61 -0.63 -15.97
CA ASP A 96 -7.32 -0.32 -17.23
C ASP A 96 -8.03 -1.57 -17.79
N LEU A 97 -7.40 -2.75 -17.74
CA LEU A 97 -8.02 -4.01 -18.18
C LEU A 97 -9.26 -4.37 -17.36
N LEU A 98 -9.18 -4.29 -16.03
CA LEU A 98 -10.31 -4.58 -15.15
C LEU A 98 -11.42 -3.53 -15.29
N MET A 99 -11.05 -2.26 -15.53
CA MET A 99 -12.00 -1.18 -15.71
C MET A 99 -12.74 -1.29 -17.04
N GLN A 100 -12.03 -1.54 -18.15
CA GLN A 100 -12.60 -1.64 -19.49
C GLN A 100 -13.54 -2.84 -19.64
N SER A 101 -13.19 -3.98 -19.05
CA SER A 101 -14.06 -5.17 -19.04
C SER A 101 -15.29 -5.03 -18.14
N GLY A 102 -15.32 -4.02 -17.25
CA GLY A 102 -16.34 -3.86 -16.22
C GLY A 102 -16.18 -4.81 -15.03
N ALA A 103 -15.19 -5.71 -15.05
CA ALA A 103 -14.94 -6.65 -13.96
C ALA A 103 -14.60 -5.94 -12.65
N LEU A 104 -13.93 -4.78 -12.71
CA LEU A 104 -13.63 -3.98 -11.51
C LEU A 104 -14.90 -3.57 -10.77
N ALA A 105 -15.90 -3.07 -11.49
CA ALA A 105 -17.15 -2.63 -10.90
C ALA A 105 -17.91 -3.80 -10.24
N ASP A 106 -17.91 -4.96 -10.91
CA ASP A 106 -18.50 -6.19 -10.38
C ASP A 106 -17.80 -6.68 -9.11
N ILE A 107 -16.45 -6.67 -9.08
CA ILE A 107 -15.66 -7.05 -7.91
C ILE A 107 -16.01 -6.13 -6.72
N MET A 108 -16.02 -4.81 -6.93
CA MET A 108 -16.36 -3.85 -5.87
C MET A 108 -17.79 -4.05 -5.37
N GLY A 109 -18.73 -4.30 -6.29
CA GLY A 109 -20.13 -4.57 -5.95
C GLY A 109 -20.30 -5.86 -5.12
N MET A 110 -19.56 -6.91 -5.46
CA MET A 110 -19.59 -8.19 -4.74
C MET A 110 -18.94 -8.10 -3.35
N ILE A 111 -17.86 -7.34 -3.18
CA ILE A 111 -17.27 -7.08 -1.85
C ILE A 111 -18.24 -6.27 -0.99
N GLY A 112 -18.88 -5.26 -1.58
CA GLY A 112 -19.90 -4.44 -0.93
C GLY A 112 -19.30 -3.41 0.04
N LYS A 113 -19.84 -3.34 1.26
CA LYS A 113 -19.53 -2.26 2.23
C LYS A 113 -18.07 -2.22 2.67
N ASP A 114 -17.38 -3.37 2.62
CA ASP A 114 -16.01 -3.49 3.09
C ASP A 114 -15.01 -2.71 2.20
N VAL A 115 -15.39 -2.43 0.93
CA VAL A 115 -14.65 -1.52 0.05
C VAL A 115 -14.57 -0.13 0.66
N SER A 116 -15.68 0.40 1.17
CA SER A 116 -15.72 1.75 1.76
C SER A 116 -14.91 1.82 3.06
N GLU A 117 -14.88 0.73 3.85
CA GLU A 117 -14.02 0.68 5.04
C GLU A 117 -12.54 0.68 4.64
N PHE A 118 -12.16 -0.11 3.63
CA PHE A 118 -10.78 -0.11 3.16
C PHE A 118 -10.37 1.22 2.52
N ASP A 119 -11.26 1.86 1.76
CA ASP A 119 -11.04 3.21 1.21
C ASP A 119 -10.75 4.23 2.31
N ALA A 120 -11.53 4.18 3.41
CA ALA A 120 -11.29 5.04 4.56
C ALA A 120 -9.93 4.76 5.23
N VAL A 121 -9.61 3.48 5.48
CA VAL A 121 -8.32 3.10 6.08
C VAL A 121 -7.14 3.54 5.22
N PHE A 122 -7.23 3.34 3.90
CA PHE A 122 -6.19 3.71 2.95
C PHE A 122 -5.99 5.23 2.94
N HIS A 123 -7.08 6.00 2.89
CA HIS A 123 -7.01 7.45 2.92
C HIS A 123 -6.47 8.00 4.25
N MET A 124 -6.94 7.48 5.38
CA MET A 124 -6.44 7.84 6.71
C MET A 124 -4.93 7.60 6.81
N THR A 125 -4.46 6.44 6.36
CA THR A 125 -3.03 6.10 6.39
C THR A 125 -2.17 7.06 5.56
N TYR A 126 -2.67 7.50 4.40
CA TYR A 126 -1.97 8.46 3.56
C TYR A 126 -1.95 9.87 4.17
N THR A 127 -3.07 10.29 4.74
CA THR A 127 -3.17 11.58 5.46
C THR A 127 -2.26 11.61 6.68
N ASP A 128 -2.28 10.55 7.50
CA ASP A 128 -1.38 10.41 8.66
C ASP A 128 0.09 10.45 8.23
N LEU A 129 0.44 9.81 7.10
CA LEU A 129 1.80 9.87 6.57
C LEU A 129 2.19 11.32 6.23
N ILE A 130 1.31 12.08 5.56
CA ILE A 130 1.57 13.48 5.22
C ILE A 130 1.72 14.32 6.49
N GLU A 131 0.80 14.22 7.44
CA GLU A 131 0.80 15.04 8.66
C GLU A 131 2.05 14.77 9.52
N ASN A 132 2.45 13.51 9.63
CA ASN A 132 3.60 13.10 10.43
C ASN A 132 4.96 13.35 9.76
N THR A 133 5.00 13.81 8.51
CA THR A 133 6.27 14.02 7.78
C THR A 133 6.41 15.41 7.18
N SER A 134 5.30 16.04 6.80
CA SER A 134 5.28 17.28 6.03
C SER A 134 5.03 18.52 6.89
N THR A 135 4.80 18.34 8.21
CA THR A 135 4.64 19.46 9.14
C THR A 135 6.00 20.00 9.59
N PRO A 136 6.14 21.31 9.86
CA PRO A 136 7.37 21.87 10.44
C PRO A 136 7.76 21.18 11.74
N GLN A 137 6.79 20.77 12.55
CA GLN A 137 7.02 20.02 13.78
C GLN A 137 7.65 18.65 13.50
N ALA A 138 7.15 17.90 12.53
CA ALA A 138 7.73 16.62 12.12
C ALA A 138 9.17 16.79 11.62
N PHE A 139 9.44 17.85 10.84
CA PHE A 139 10.79 18.16 10.39
C PHE A 139 11.75 18.43 11.55
N VAL A 140 11.35 19.27 12.51
CA VAL A 140 12.16 19.55 13.71
C VAL A 140 12.38 18.27 14.52
N ASN A 141 11.34 17.46 14.76
CA ASN A 141 11.47 16.21 15.50
C ASN A 141 12.46 15.25 14.82
N ARG A 142 12.44 15.15 13.49
CA ARG A 142 13.35 14.30 12.73
C ARG A 142 14.80 14.78 12.83
N LEU A 143 15.03 16.09 12.72
CA LEU A 143 16.36 16.69 12.94
C LEU A 143 16.87 16.43 14.35
N VAL A 144 16.02 16.57 15.37
CA VAL A 144 16.39 16.30 16.77
C VAL A 144 16.75 14.82 16.96
N GLU A 145 15.98 13.89 16.39
CA GLU A 145 16.31 12.46 16.44
C GLU A 145 17.63 12.13 15.73
N GLU A 146 17.87 12.69 14.55
CA GLU A 146 19.12 12.50 13.80
C GLU A 146 20.32 13.08 14.55
N MET A 147 20.18 14.29 15.10
CA MET A 147 21.20 14.90 15.95
C MET A 147 21.46 14.08 17.20
N THR A 148 20.40 13.58 17.86
CA THR A 148 20.54 12.71 19.04
C THR A 148 21.30 11.44 18.68
N LYS A 149 20.95 10.77 17.57
CA LYS A 149 21.67 9.57 17.10
C LYS A 149 23.13 9.87 16.76
N LEU A 150 23.42 10.98 16.10
CA LEU A 150 24.79 11.38 15.78
C LEU A 150 25.59 11.69 17.06
N LEU A 151 24.97 12.35 18.04
CA LEU A 151 25.59 12.63 19.33
C LEU A 151 25.83 11.34 20.11
N ASP A 152 24.85 10.44 20.18
CA ASP A 152 24.99 9.14 20.84
C ASP A 152 26.09 8.30 20.19
N SER A 153 26.15 8.28 18.85
CA SER A 153 27.16 7.51 18.10
C SER A 153 28.57 8.08 18.24
N ASN A 154 28.70 9.37 18.57
CA ASN A 154 29.98 10.05 18.74
C ASN A 154 30.26 10.45 20.20
N SER A 155 29.41 10.02 21.14
CA SER A 155 29.45 10.42 22.55
C SER A 155 30.82 10.14 23.16
N ASP A 156 31.33 8.93 22.93
CA ASP A 156 32.61 8.50 23.49
C ASP A 156 33.78 9.29 22.89
N ALA A 157 33.76 9.52 21.58
CA ALA A 157 34.78 10.30 20.88
C ALA A 157 34.77 11.78 21.31
N LEU A 158 33.59 12.38 21.47
CA LEU A 158 33.43 13.75 21.95
C LEU A 158 33.87 13.89 23.41
N THR A 159 33.55 12.90 24.25
CA THR A 159 33.96 12.86 25.65
C THR A 159 35.48 12.74 25.78
N ASP A 160 36.11 11.88 24.97
CA ASP A 160 37.58 11.74 24.91
C ASP A 160 38.28 13.04 24.48
N ILE A 161 37.74 13.75 23.49
CA ILE A 161 38.28 15.04 23.05
C ILE A 161 38.13 16.09 24.15
N LEU A 162 36.97 16.17 24.80
CA LEU A 162 36.70 17.12 25.89
C LEU A 162 37.60 16.88 27.10
N GLN A 163 37.84 15.61 27.47
CA GLN A 163 38.77 15.26 28.54
C GLN A 163 40.20 15.67 28.20
N LYS A 164 40.65 15.44 26.96
CA LYS A 164 41.99 15.87 26.50
C LYS A 164 42.16 17.38 26.55
N VAL A 165 41.16 18.14 26.13
CA VAL A 165 41.19 19.62 26.18
C VAL A 165 41.21 20.13 27.63
N ASN A 166 40.42 19.56 28.52
CA ASN A 166 40.42 19.93 29.94
C ASN A 166 41.71 19.53 30.68
N SER A 167 42.38 18.45 30.26
CA SER A 167 43.68 18.04 30.83
C SER A 167 44.88 18.86 30.30
N ALA A 168 44.67 19.65 29.25
CA ALA A 168 45.68 20.51 28.63
C ALA A 168 45.58 21.99 29.10
N SER A 169 44.62 22.31 29.96
CA SER A 169 44.44 23.60 30.63
C SER A 169 44.91 23.52 32.09
#